data_AF-A0A8D8TC74-F1
#
_entry.id   AF-A0A8D8TC74-F1
#
_cell.length_a   1.000
_cell.length_b   1.000
_cell.length_c   1.000
_cell.angle_alpha   90.00
_cell.angle_beta   90.00
_cell.angle_gamma   90.00
#
_symmetry.space_group_name_H-M   'P 1'
#
loop_
_entity.id
_entity.type
_entity.pdbx_description
1 polymer ?
#
loop_
_entity_poly.entity_id
_entity_poly.type
_entity_poly.pdbx_seq_one_letter_code
_entity_poly.pdbx_strand_id
1 'polypeptide(L)'
;MFNSIQCQLNNVYSFSENFLPINAYVKIFNTTDEVRCTQNPPVKPKPSEIFVYTNAAKPEDWRSDQYRWDQVGKKKLPRNKPTVTCTYFKESSQGSNFTKRAYRKIVNNIEVKDRTIVHYTGCLDNVKERAHGNRLKHVHIPHTMTARSQRLVQTDHLKNAPAKVYRSLFDPEKASEHPLLDIVMAPKNVKQVQNSIQRERVKRSISKRV
;
A
#
# COMPACT_ATOMS: atom_id res chain seq x y z
N MET A 1 5.53 -0.75 -37.42
CA MET A 1 4.75 0.11 -36.50
C MET A 1 4.36 -0.73 -35.30
N PHE A 2 5.15 -0.70 -34.22
CA PHE A 2 4.77 -1.35 -32.97
C PHE A 2 4.00 -0.34 -32.14
N ASN A 3 2.69 -0.57 -31.97
CA ASN A 3 1.89 0.17 -30.99
C ASN A 3 2.42 -0.18 -29.60
N SER A 4 3.17 0.74 -29.00
CA SER A 4 3.52 0.66 -27.59
C SER A 4 2.24 0.84 -26.78
N ILE A 5 1.63 -0.27 -26.33
CA ILE A 5 0.68 -0.23 -25.23
C ILE A 5 1.51 0.17 -24.01
N GLN A 6 1.56 1.47 -23.71
CA GLN A 6 1.98 1.95 -22.41
C GLN A 6 0.93 1.45 -21.41
N CYS A 7 1.12 0.24 -20.88
CA CYS A 7 0.46 -0.18 -19.65
C CYS A 7 0.87 0.81 -18.57
N GLN A 8 0.01 1.79 -18.28
CA GLN A 8 0.24 2.74 -17.21
C GLN A 8 0.25 1.96 -15.89
N LEU A 9 1.44 1.90 -15.26
CA LEU A 9 1.73 1.23 -13.99
C LEU A 9 0.71 1.56 -12.88
N ASN A 10 0.10 2.74 -12.97
CA ASN A 10 -0.93 3.23 -12.07
C ASN A 10 -2.08 3.84 -12.89
N ASN A 11 -3.27 3.26 -12.83
CA ASN A 11 -4.48 3.91 -13.33
C ASN A 11 -4.87 5.06 -12.41
N VAL A 12 -4.35 6.26 -12.68
CA VAL A 12 -4.78 7.48 -11.98
C VAL A 12 -6.24 7.73 -12.33
N TYR A 13 -7.10 7.74 -11.32
CA TYR A 13 -8.52 7.96 -11.52
C TYR A 13 -8.81 9.41 -11.89
N SER A 14 -8.30 10.36 -11.10
CA SER A 14 -8.43 11.79 -11.39
C SER A 14 -7.36 12.60 -10.65
N PHE A 15 -7.36 13.91 -10.88
CA PHE A 15 -6.45 14.86 -10.23
C PHE A 15 -7.23 15.91 -9.44
N SER A 16 -6.70 16.33 -8.30
CA SER A 16 -7.20 17.46 -7.50
C SER A 16 -6.14 17.91 -6.49
N GLU A 17 -5.78 19.18 -6.47
CA GLU A 17 -4.75 19.70 -5.53
C GLU A 17 -5.18 19.61 -4.07
N ASN A 18 -6.50 19.71 -3.84
CA ASN A 18 -7.11 19.70 -2.53
C ASN A 18 -7.99 18.47 -2.34
N PHE A 19 -8.15 18.03 -1.08
CA PHE A 19 -9.09 16.96 -0.76
C PHE A 19 -10.51 17.34 -1.19
N LEU A 20 -11.18 16.41 -1.88
CA LEU A 20 -12.52 16.62 -2.37
C LEU A 20 -13.54 16.68 -1.21
N PRO A 21 -14.71 17.31 -1.40
CA PRO A 21 -15.81 17.17 -0.46
C PRO A 21 -16.27 15.70 -0.36
N ILE A 22 -16.79 15.28 0.80
CA ILE A 22 -17.17 13.88 1.06
C ILE A 22 -18.15 13.33 0.02
N ASN A 23 -19.11 14.14 -0.42
CA ASN A 23 -20.08 13.75 -1.44
C ASN A 23 -19.42 13.36 -2.78
N ALA A 24 -18.28 13.98 -3.13
CA ALA A 24 -17.53 13.61 -4.32
C ALA A 24 -16.90 12.22 -4.18
N TYR A 25 -16.31 11.89 -3.03
CA TYR A 25 -15.80 10.53 -2.80
C TYR A 25 -16.91 9.48 -2.80
N VAL A 26 -18.07 9.78 -2.22
CA VAL A 26 -19.26 8.91 -2.28
C VAL A 26 -19.70 8.70 -3.73
N LYS A 27 -19.72 9.76 -4.54
CA LYS A 27 -20.00 9.66 -5.98
C LYS A 27 -19.00 8.74 -6.68
N ILE A 28 -17.70 8.93 -6.45
CA ILE A 28 -16.64 8.07 -7.00
C ILE A 28 -16.89 6.60 -6.62
N PHE A 29 -17.23 6.29 -5.36
CA PHE A 29 -17.53 4.91 -4.97
C PHE A 29 -18.68 4.30 -5.80
N ASN A 30 -19.71 5.07 -6.12
CA ASN A 30 -20.92 4.59 -6.76
C ASN A 30 -20.86 4.59 -8.29
N THR A 31 -20.04 5.45 -8.90
CA THR A 31 -20.04 5.66 -10.36
C THR A 31 -18.74 5.23 -11.04
N THR A 32 -17.72 4.79 -10.29
CA THR A 32 -16.45 4.37 -10.89
C THR A 32 -16.57 2.99 -11.53
N ASP A 33 -16.28 2.97 -12.83
CA ASP A 33 -16.05 1.78 -13.63
C ASP A 33 -14.75 1.07 -13.20
N GLU A 34 -14.78 -0.28 -13.17
CA GLU A 34 -13.64 -1.12 -12.81
C GLU A 34 -12.43 -0.91 -13.73
N VAL A 35 -12.64 -0.52 -15.00
CA VAL A 35 -11.53 -0.24 -15.93
C VAL A 35 -10.66 0.93 -15.46
N ARG A 36 -11.22 1.85 -14.67
CA ARG A 36 -10.50 3.01 -14.10
C ARG A 36 -9.90 2.72 -12.72
N CYS A 37 -10.10 1.53 -12.19
CA CYS A 37 -9.52 1.09 -10.93
C CYS A 37 -8.12 0.52 -11.15
N THR A 38 -7.36 0.44 -10.06
CA THR A 38 -6.11 -0.32 -10.00
C THR A 38 -6.23 -1.48 -9.01
N GLN A 39 -5.65 -2.62 -9.36
CA GLN A 39 -5.53 -3.78 -8.45
C GLN A 39 -4.17 -3.85 -7.77
N ASN A 40 -3.22 -3.03 -8.22
CA ASN A 40 -1.88 -2.91 -7.69
C ASN A 40 -1.77 -1.64 -6.83
N PRO A 41 -0.89 -1.63 -5.81
CA PRO A 41 -0.63 -0.41 -5.06
C PRO A 41 -0.15 0.71 -5.98
N PRO A 42 -0.60 1.96 -5.78
CA PRO A 42 -0.04 3.11 -6.47
C PRO A 42 1.46 3.21 -6.18
N VAL A 43 2.31 3.30 -7.19
CA VAL A 43 3.77 3.36 -7.01
C VAL A 43 4.28 4.79 -7.13
N LYS A 44 4.93 5.33 -6.09
CA LYS A 44 5.43 6.71 -6.01
C LYS A 44 4.41 7.75 -6.54
N PRO A 45 3.16 7.74 -6.04
CA PRO A 45 2.14 8.68 -6.47
C PRO A 45 2.58 10.13 -6.27
N LYS A 46 2.14 11.00 -7.17
CA LYS A 46 2.40 12.43 -7.14
C LYS A 46 1.33 13.14 -6.31
N PRO A 47 1.63 14.35 -5.79
CA PRO A 47 0.59 15.22 -5.27
C PRO A 47 -0.53 15.42 -6.29
N SER A 48 -1.73 15.58 -5.76
CA SER A 48 -2.99 15.74 -6.50
C SER A 48 -3.56 14.47 -7.13
N GLU A 49 -2.84 13.35 -7.13
CA GLU A 49 -3.35 12.12 -7.73
C GLU A 49 -4.38 11.43 -6.83
N ILE A 50 -5.44 10.93 -7.47
CA ILE A 50 -6.49 10.12 -6.85
C ILE A 50 -6.51 8.75 -7.51
N PHE A 51 -6.51 7.70 -6.68
CA PHE A 51 -6.59 6.30 -7.12
C PHE A 51 -7.80 5.62 -6.54
N VAL A 52 -8.38 4.69 -7.30
CA VAL A 52 -9.41 3.77 -6.82
C VAL A 52 -8.82 2.36 -6.85
N TYR A 53 -8.59 1.79 -5.66
CA TYR A 53 -7.99 0.48 -5.49
C TYR A 53 -9.06 -0.58 -5.22
N THR A 54 -9.13 -1.68 -5.99
CA THR A 54 -10.24 -2.67 -5.94
C THR A 54 -9.85 -4.12 -5.62
N ASN A 55 -8.69 -4.37 -5.01
CA ASN A 55 -8.27 -5.74 -4.73
C ASN A 55 -8.84 -6.27 -3.39
N ALA A 56 -9.98 -6.97 -3.45
CA ALA A 56 -10.64 -7.55 -2.28
C ALA A 56 -9.81 -8.63 -1.57
N ALA A 57 -9.00 -9.40 -2.31
CA ALA A 57 -8.11 -10.41 -1.72
C ALA A 57 -6.92 -9.78 -0.96
N LYS A 58 -6.54 -8.56 -1.35
CA LYS A 58 -5.39 -7.83 -0.81
C LYS A 58 -5.78 -6.39 -0.42
N PRO A 59 -6.74 -6.20 0.51
CA PRO A 59 -7.44 -4.93 0.68
C PRO A 59 -6.58 -3.79 1.27
N GLU A 60 -5.38 -4.09 1.75
CA GLU A 60 -4.47 -3.12 2.39
C GLU A 60 -3.18 -2.88 1.59
N ASP A 61 -2.97 -3.56 0.45
CA ASP A 61 -1.69 -3.47 -0.25
C ASP A 61 -1.45 -2.09 -0.85
N TRP A 62 -2.50 -1.33 -1.17
CA TRP A 62 -2.46 0.10 -1.56
C TRP A 62 -1.62 0.98 -0.62
N ARG A 63 -1.38 0.55 0.62
CA ARG A 63 -0.49 1.26 1.55
C ARG A 63 0.98 1.21 1.15
N SER A 64 1.35 0.26 0.31
CA SER A 64 2.74 -0.02 -0.09
C SER A 64 3.10 0.80 -1.31
N ASP A 65 2.92 2.11 -1.19
CA ASP A 65 3.05 3.08 -2.28
C ASP A 65 4.46 3.67 -2.43
N GLN A 66 5.43 3.02 -1.78
CA GLN A 66 6.84 3.41 -1.66
C GLN A 66 7.11 4.66 -0.81
N TYR A 67 6.11 5.27 -0.18
CA TYR A 67 6.34 6.29 0.83
C TYR A 67 6.22 5.73 2.25
N ARG A 68 6.72 6.49 3.23
CA ARG A 68 6.59 6.18 4.65
C ARG A 68 5.51 7.05 5.25
N TRP A 69 4.54 6.39 5.89
CA TRP A 69 3.35 7.05 6.39
C TRP A 69 3.17 6.79 7.88
N ASP A 70 2.90 7.85 8.63
CA ASP A 70 2.35 7.77 9.97
C ASP A 70 0.84 7.95 9.91
N GLN A 71 0.11 6.96 10.43
CA GLN A 71 -1.35 7.04 10.52
C GLN A 71 -1.72 7.93 11.71
N VAL A 72 -2.13 9.17 11.42
CA VAL A 72 -2.41 10.18 12.44
C VAL A 72 -3.86 10.16 12.94
N GLY A 73 -4.75 9.45 12.26
CA GLY A 73 -6.13 9.33 12.72
C GLY A 73 -7.03 8.53 11.79
N LYS A 74 -8.23 8.22 12.29
CA LYS A 74 -9.31 7.56 11.54
C LYS A 74 -10.65 8.16 11.99
N LYS A 75 -11.49 8.58 11.06
CA LYS A 75 -12.81 9.18 11.33
C LYS A 75 -13.88 8.59 10.42
N LYS A 76 -15.09 8.42 10.93
CA LYS A 76 -16.29 8.15 10.12
C LYS A 76 -16.88 9.48 9.65
N LEU A 77 -17.21 9.60 8.36
CA LEU A 77 -17.66 10.83 7.73
C LEU A 77 -18.91 10.56 6.86
N PRO A 78 -19.90 11.49 6.86
CA PRO A 78 -20.06 12.57 7.83
C PRO A 78 -20.26 12.04 9.27
N ARG A 79 -20.18 12.93 10.28
CA ARG A 79 -20.30 12.52 11.71
C ARG A 79 -21.66 11.88 12.01
N ASN A 80 -22.73 12.44 11.43
CA ASN A 80 -24.09 11.92 11.54
C ASN A 80 -24.40 11.09 10.29
N LYS A 81 -24.85 9.85 10.47
CA LYS A 81 -25.09 8.88 9.37
C LYS A 81 -23.86 8.69 8.47
N PRO A 82 -22.78 8.10 9.00
CA PRO A 82 -21.52 7.99 8.29
C PRO A 82 -21.64 7.09 7.05
N THR A 83 -21.15 7.58 5.92
CA THR A 83 -21.16 6.88 4.63
C THR A 83 -19.79 6.38 4.22
N VAL A 84 -18.73 6.98 4.76
CA VAL A 84 -17.35 6.57 4.52
C VAL A 84 -16.53 6.59 5.81
N THR A 85 -15.51 5.76 5.86
CA THR A 85 -14.42 5.91 6.82
C THR A 85 -13.23 6.56 6.14
N CYS A 86 -12.67 7.59 6.74
CA CYS A 86 -11.46 8.27 6.28
C CYS A 86 -10.30 7.97 7.25
N THR A 87 -9.21 7.45 6.72
CA THR A 87 -7.94 7.26 7.44
C THR A 87 -6.94 8.30 6.96
N TYR A 88 -6.33 9.00 7.92
CA TYR A 88 -5.44 10.14 7.68
C TYR A 88 -3.99 9.70 7.85
N PHE A 89 -3.15 10.08 6.90
CA PHE A 89 -1.73 9.78 6.92
C PHE A 89 -0.92 11.05 6.66
N LYS A 90 0.20 11.18 7.37
CA LYS A 90 1.26 12.15 7.09
C LYS A 90 2.52 11.41 6.70
N GLU A 91 3.27 11.94 5.74
CA GLU A 91 4.57 11.37 5.41
C GLU A 91 5.53 11.60 6.59
N SER A 92 6.36 10.60 6.88
CA SER A 92 7.13 10.53 8.14
C SER A 92 8.38 11.42 8.18
N SER A 93 8.76 12.09 7.10
CA SER A 93 9.94 12.94 7.07
C SER A 93 9.69 14.27 7.76
N GLN A 94 10.68 14.76 8.50
CA GLN A 94 10.57 16.02 9.23
C GLN A 94 10.41 17.18 8.24
N GLY A 95 9.39 18.02 8.48
CA GLY A 95 9.09 19.18 7.62
C GLY A 95 8.32 18.84 6.34
N SER A 96 7.99 17.57 6.10
CA SER A 96 7.14 17.16 5.00
C SER A 96 5.70 17.60 5.23
N ASN A 97 5.08 18.18 4.20
CA ASN A 97 3.64 18.46 4.17
C ASN A 97 2.90 17.48 3.25
N PHE A 98 3.57 16.43 2.75
CA PHE A 98 2.96 15.41 1.91
C PHE A 98 2.00 14.58 2.76
N THR A 99 0.74 14.50 2.33
CA THR A 99 -0.28 13.76 3.05
C THR A 99 -1.08 12.89 2.11
N LYS A 100 -1.64 11.81 2.64
CA LYS A 100 -2.66 11.04 1.94
C LYS A 100 -3.85 10.77 2.85
N ARG A 101 -5.02 10.64 2.22
CA ARG A 101 -6.23 10.14 2.87
C ARG A 101 -6.73 8.91 2.13
N ALA A 102 -7.11 7.89 2.90
CA ALA A 102 -7.74 6.69 2.37
C ALA A 102 -9.18 6.64 2.82
N TYR A 103 -10.08 6.44 1.87
CA TYR A 103 -11.52 6.39 2.09
C TYR A 103 -12.00 4.97 1.81
N ARG A 104 -12.94 4.50 2.63
CA ARG A 104 -13.67 3.24 2.42
C ARG A 104 -15.14 3.46 2.66
N LYS A 105 -15.97 2.79 1.87
CA LYS A 105 -17.43 2.89 2.00
C LYS A 105 -17.91 2.21 3.29
N ILE A 106 -18.95 2.77 3.89
CA ILE A 106 -19.70 2.14 4.98
C ILE A 106 -21.05 1.72 4.42
N VAL A 107 -21.40 0.45 4.60
CA VAL A 107 -22.71 -0.11 4.27
C VAL A 107 -23.23 -0.81 5.51
N ASN A 108 -24.46 -0.49 5.93
CA ASN A 108 -25.08 -1.05 7.14
C ASN A 108 -24.17 -0.93 8.39
N ASN A 109 -23.55 0.24 8.58
CA ASN A 109 -22.58 0.53 9.65
C ASN A 109 -21.27 -0.29 9.64
N ILE A 110 -21.02 -1.07 8.58
CA ILE A 110 -19.81 -1.89 8.41
C ILE A 110 -18.91 -1.26 7.33
N GLU A 111 -17.61 -1.16 7.61
CA GLU A 111 -16.61 -0.74 6.62
C GLU A 111 -16.40 -1.85 5.59
N VAL A 112 -16.71 -1.56 4.33
CA VAL A 112 -16.46 -2.46 3.20
C VAL A 112 -15.02 -2.25 2.72
N LYS A 113 -14.32 -3.36 2.44
CA LYS A 113 -12.88 -3.38 2.12
C LYS A 113 -12.58 -3.76 0.67
N ASP A 114 -13.60 -3.91 -0.14
CA ASP A 114 -13.53 -4.21 -1.57
C ASP A 114 -12.85 -3.09 -2.36
N ARG A 115 -13.17 -1.83 -2.02
CA ARG A 115 -12.70 -0.64 -2.71
C ARG A 115 -12.15 0.38 -1.73
N THR A 116 -10.98 0.93 -2.04
CA THR A 116 -10.34 2.01 -1.28
C THR A 116 -9.98 3.15 -2.21
N ILE A 117 -10.48 4.37 -1.94
CA ILE A 117 -10.03 5.56 -2.65
C ILE A 117 -8.84 6.15 -1.90
N VAL A 118 -7.74 6.43 -2.59
CA VAL A 118 -6.55 7.05 -2.00
C VAL A 118 -6.29 8.37 -2.72
N HIS A 119 -6.19 9.46 -1.96
CA HIS A 119 -5.95 10.80 -2.50
C HIS A 119 -4.70 11.38 -1.83
N TYR A 120 -3.72 11.77 -2.64
CA TYR A 120 -2.45 12.38 -2.24
C TYR A 120 -2.48 13.91 -2.43
N THR A 121 -2.04 14.68 -1.44
CA THR A 121 -2.01 16.16 -1.49
C THR A 121 -0.76 16.69 -0.78
N GLY A 122 -0.47 18.00 -0.94
CA GLY A 122 0.73 18.66 -0.39
C GLY A 122 1.84 18.78 -1.44
N CYS A 123 3.10 18.84 -1.01
CA CYS A 123 4.25 18.79 -1.90
C CYS A 123 5.23 17.69 -1.46
N LEU A 124 6.11 17.29 -2.37
CA LEU A 124 7.15 16.28 -2.08
C LEU A 124 8.42 16.91 -1.49
N ASP A 125 8.42 18.23 -1.26
CA ASP A 125 9.54 18.91 -0.63
C ASP A 125 9.75 18.34 0.77
N ASN A 126 11.01 18.07 1.12
CA ASN A 126 11.41 17.43 2.37
C ASN A 126 10.98 15.96 2.56
N VAL A 127 10.35 15.32 1.57
CA VAL A 127 10.17 13.87 1.57
C VAL A 127 11.54 13.23 1.34
N LYS A 128 12.09 12.59 2.37
CA LYS A 128 13.42 11.98 2.32
C LYS A 128 13.32 10.47 2.25
N GLU A 129 13.97 9.88 1.25
CA GLU A 129 14.19 8.45 1.25
C GLU A 129 15.11 8.09 2.43
N ARG A 130 14.61 7.25 3.35
CA ARG A 130 15.42 6.74 4.45
C ARG A 130 16.11 5.46 4.03
N ALA A 131 17.34 5.28 4.49
CA ALA A 131 18.10 4.06 4.34
C ALA A 131 17.37 2.84 4.92
N HIS A 132 17.59 1.67 4.32
CA HIS A 132 17.04 0.41 4.80
C HIS A 132 17.86 -0.16 5.96
N GLY A 133 17.34 0.00 7.17
CA GLY A 133 17.96 -0.50 8.40
C GLY A 133 19.09 0.39 8.91
N ASN A 134 19.78 -0.07 9.96
CA ASN A 134 20.70 0.79 10.74
C ASN A 134 22.18 0.64 10.33
N ARG A 135 22.48 -0.09 9.25
CA ARG A 135 23.86 -0.36 8.82
C ARG A 135 24.31 0.69 7.81
N LEU A 136 25.52 1.24 7.99
CA LEU A 136 26.12 2.22 7.08
C LEU A 136 26.14 1.74 5.62
N LYS A 137 26.43 0.46 5.38
CA LYS A 137 26.42 -0.12 4.03
C LYS A 137 25.03 -0.19 3.37
N HIS A 138 23.94 0.08 4.08
CA HIS A 138 22.58 0.13 3.52
C HIS A 138 22.08 1.56 3.31
N VAL A 139 22.93 2.58 3.51
CA VAL A 139 22.55 3.99 3.37
C VAL A 139 21.98 4.30 1.98
N HIS A 140 22.51 3.66 0.94
CA HIS A 140 22.08 3.83 -0.45
C HIS A 140 20.84 2.98 -0.83
N ILE A 141 20.37 2.08 0.04
CA ILE A 141 19.22 1.22 -0.25
C ILE A 141 17.99 1.88 0.34
N PRO A 142 17.01 2.33 -0.47
CA PRO A 142 15.83 2.99 0.05
C PRO A 142 14.96 2.04 0.85
N HIS A 143 14.44 2.52 1.97
CA HIS A 143 13.46 1.81 2.76
C HIS A 143 12.10 1.86 2.07
N THR A 144 11.72 0.76 1.45
CA THR A 144 10.35 0.53 0.96
C THR A 144 9.57 -0.43 1.86
N MET A 145 8.25 -0.26 1.97
CA MET A 145 7.41 -1.24 2.65
C MET A 145 6.99 -2.34 1.68
N THR A 146 7.22 -3.61 2.05
CA THR A 146 6.65 -4.75 1.32
C THR A 146 5.17 -4.86 1.63
N ALA A 147 4.39 -5.20 0.59
CA ALA A 147 2.96 -5.42 0.64
C ALA A 147 2.53 -6.34 1.78
N ARG A 148 1.36 -6.03 2.37
CA ARG A 148 0.84 -6.79 3.51
C ARG A 148 0.55 -8.23 3.07
N SER A 149 -0.08 -8.40 1.91
CA SER A 149 -0.35 -9.73 1.36
C SER A 149 0.92 -10.56 1.22
N GLN A 150 2.01 -9.98 0.71
CA GLN A 150 3.30 -10.64 0.57
C GLN A 150 3.90 -11.07 1.91
N ARG A 151 3.75 -10.23 2.94
CA ARG A 151 4.18 -10.62 4.29
C ARG A 151 3.33 -11.75 4.88
N LEU A 152 2.04 -11.80 4.57
CA LEU A 152 1.15 -12.88 5.02
C LEU A 152 1.51 -14.21 4.35
N VAL A 153 1.74 -14.20 3.02
CA VAL A 153 2.16 -15.40 2.29
C VAL A 153 3.46 -15.97 2.88
N GLN A 154 4.44 -15.13 3.23
CA GLN A 154 5.67 -15.58 3.90
C GLN A 154 5.38 -16.32 5.22
N THR A 155 4.38 -15.86 5.98
CA THR A 155 4.00 -16.46 7.27
C THR A 155 3.18 -17.73 7.13
N ASP A 156 2.63 -18.05 5.96
CA ASP A 156 1.92 -19.32 5.74
C ASP A 156 2.90 -20.49 5.54
N HIS A 157 4.15 -20.19 5.19
CA HIS A 157 5.21 -21.18 4.97
C HIS A 157 6.07 -21.46 6.22
N LEU A 158 5.49 -21.48 7.43
CA LEU A 158 6.25 -21.62 8.68
C LEU A 158 7.11 -22.88 8.78
N LYS A 159 6.78 -23.94 8.04
CA LYS A 159 7.51 -25.22 8.06
C LYS A 159 8.68 -25.26 7.07
N ASN A 160 8.73 -24.34 6.13
CA ASN A 160 9.72 -24.34 5.06
C ASN A 160 10.97 -23.55 5.44
N ALA A 161 12.11 -23.92 4.86
CA ALA A 161 13.33 -23.13 4.98
C ALA A 161 13.16 -21.76 4.30
N PRO A 162 13.58 -20.64 4.93
CA PRO A 162 13.37 -19.29 4.37
C PRO A 162 13.92 -19.10 2.95
N ALA A 163 15.05 -19.71 2.61
CA ALA A 163 15.62 -19.64 1.27
C ALA A 163 14.72 -20.31 0.21
N LYS A 164 14.08 -21.43 0.56
CA LYS A 164 13.12 -22.13 -0.33
C LYS A 164 11.88 -21.28 -0.54
N VAL A 165 11.36 -20.67 0.52
CA VAL A 165 10.20 -19.76 0.46
C VAL A 165 10.52 -18.50 -0.36
N TYR A 166 11.70 -17.93 -0.17
CA TYR A 166 12.15 -16.78 -0.95
C TYR A 166 12.17 -17.10 -2.46
N ARG A 167 12.81 -18.21 -2.85
CA ARG A 167 12.87 -18.65 -4.26
C ARG A 167 11.50 -18.99 -4.85
N SER A 168 10.55 -19.49 -4.05
CA SER A 168 9.20 -19.77 -4.56
C SER A 168 8.34 -18.52 -4.73
N LEU A 169 8.63 -17.46 -3.97
CA LEU A 169 7.89 -16.19 -4.02
C LEU A 169 8.53 -15.15 -4.92
N PHE A 170 9.84 -15.28 -5.17
CA PHE A 170 10.59 -14.46 -6.10
C PHE A 170 10.98 -15.34 -7.28
N ASP A 171 10.21 -15.21 -8.36
CA ASP A 171 10.48 -15.87 -9.64
C ASP A 171 11.09 -14.82 -10.59
N PRO A 172 12.41 -14.87 -10.86
CA PRO A 172 13.06 -13.88 -11.73
C PRO A 172 12.49 -13.89 -13.16
N GLU A 173 11.97 -15.03 -13.62
CA GLU A 173 11.39 -15.19 -14.96
C GLU A 173 9.96 -14.62 -15.03
N LYS A 174 9.32 -14.41 -13.88
CA LYS A 174 8.01 -13.74 -13.73
C LYS A 174 8.11 -12.40 -13.02
N ALA A 175 9.31 -11.80 -12.97
CA ALA A 175 9.45 -10.41 -12.58
C ALA A 175 8.46 -9.60 -13.43
N SER A 176 7.67 -8.73 -12.80
CA SER A 176 6.64 -8.03 -13.55
C SER A 176 7.29 -7.15 -14.61
N GLU A 177 6.53 -6.79 -15.65
CA GLU A 177 6.93 -5.75 -16.61
C GLU A 177 7.23 -4.40 -15.93
N HIS A 178 7.02 -4.29 -14.61
CA HIS A 178 7.08 -3.10 -13.81
C HIS A 178 8.02 -3.27 -12.62
N PRO A 179 9.35 -3.08 -12.81
CA PRO A 179 10.36 -3.28 -11.78
C PRO A 179 10.08 -2.49 -10.48
N LEU A 180 9.42 -1.33 -10.57
CA LEU A 180 9.06 -0.54 -9.39
C LEU A 180 7.94 -1.19 -8.56
N LEU A 181 7.00 -1.89 -9.19
CA LEU A 181 5.95 -2.62 -8.48
C LEU A 181 6.53 -3.84 -7.74
N ASP A 182 7.52 -4.51 -8.34
CA ASP A 182 8.18 -5.68 -7.74
C ASP A 182 8.88 -5.35 -6.42
N ILE A 183 9.37 -4.12 -6.26
CA ILE A 183 9.99 -3.65 -5.01
C ILE A 183 9.08 -3.85 -3.79
N VAL A 184 7.76 -3.73 -3.98
CA VAL A 184 6.77 -3.86 -2.91
C VAL A 184 5.99 -5.16 -2.99
N MET A 185 5.83 -5.73 -4.19
CA MET A 185 5.05 -6.95 -4.45
C MET A 185 5.87 -8.24 -4.40
N ALA A 186 7.18 -8.18 -4.13
CA ALA A 186 8.02 -9.35 -3.89
C ALA A 186 8.74 -9.29 -2.53
N PRO A 187 9.16 -10.44 -1.97
CA PRO A 187 10.10 -10.42 -0.86
C PRO A 187 11.44 -9.83 -1.31
N LYS A 188 12.04 -8.98 -0.48
CA LYS A 188 13.30 -8.30 -0.81
C LYS A 188 14.50 -9.22 -0.79
N ASN A 189 14.55 -10.08 0.23
CA ASN A 189 15.65 -11.01 0.44
C ASN A 189 15.23 -12.15 1.39
N VAL A 190 16.06 -13.18 1.44
CA VAL A 190 15.89 -14.34 2.35
C VAL A 190 15.79 -13.89 3.81
N LYS A 191 16.52 -12.84 4.22
CA LYS A 191 16.53 -12.36 5.61
C LYS A 191 15.17 -11.80 6.03
N GLN A 192 14.48 -11.09 5.14
CA GLN A 192 13.13 -10.61 5.38
C GLN A 192 12.17 -11.78 5.63
N VAL A 193 12.22 -12.80 4.77
CA VAL A 193 11.39 -14.01 4.90
C VAL A 193 11.68 -14.72 6.23
N GLN A 194 12.96 -14.89 6.58
CA GLN A 194 13.38 -15.45 7.86
C GLN A 194 12.80 -14.65 9.04
N ASN A 195 12.89 -13.33 9.01
CA ASN A 195 12.38 -12.46 10.07
C ASN A 195 10.85 -12.55 10.20
N SER A 196 10.13 -12.60 9.07
CA SER A 196 8.67 -12.76 9.05
C SER A 196 8.23 -14.09 9.69
N ILE A 197 8.84 -15.20 9.25
CA ILE A 197 8.57 -16.55 9.78
C ILE A 197 8.92 -16.62 11.28
N GLN A 198 10.09 -16.13 11.67
CA GLN A 198 10.54 -16.18 13.07
C GLN A 198 9.61 -15.39 13.99
N ARG A 199 9.21 -14.18 13.58
CA ARG A 199 8.27 -13.35 14.36
C ARG A 199 6.93 -14.06 14.56
N GLU A 200 6.41 -14.71 13.52
CA GLU A 200 5.14 -15.44 13.61
C GLU A 200 5.26 -16.68 14.50
N ARG A 201 6.37 -17.43 14.43
CA ARG A 201 6.64 -18.55 15.34
C ARG A 201 6.64 -18.11 16.81
N VAL A 202 7.36 -17.02 17.11
CA VAL A 202 7.41 -16.45 18.47
C VAL A 202 6.03 -16.01 18.95
N LYS A 203 5.25 -15.35 18.08
CA LYS A 203 3.87 -14.96 18.40
C LYS A 203 3.00 -16.17 18.77
N ARG A 204 3.08 -17.26 18.01
CA ARG A 204 2.33 -18.50 18.27
C ARG A 204 2.81 -19.22 19.53
N SER A 205 4.09 -19.16 19.88
CA SER A 205 4.59 -19.75 21.13
C SER A 205 4.13 -18.98 22.37
N ILE A 206 4.05 -17.64 22.28
CA ILE A 206 3.55 -16.80 23.38
C ILE A 206 2.04 -17.01 23.56
N SER A 207 1.27 -17.08 22.48
CA SER A 207 -0.18 -17.31 22.52
C SER A 207 -0.59 -18.67 23.09
N LYS A 208 0.33 -19.64 23.20
CA LYS A 208 0.07 -20.95 23.81
C LYS A 208 0.35 -20.98 25.33
N ARG A 209 0.93 -19.91 25.88
CA ARG A 209 1.28 -19.78 27.31
C ARG A 209 0.25 -18.96 28.10
N VAL A 210 -0.80 -18.49 27.45
CA VAL A 210 -1.96 -17.80 28.02
C VAL A 210 -3.16 -18.71 27.82
#